data_AF-A0A0F9EI14-F1
#
_entry.id   AF-A0A0F9EI14-F1
#
_cell.length_a   1.000
_cell.length_b   1.000
_cell.length_c   1.000
_cell.angle_alpha   90.00
_cell.angle_beta   90.00
_cell.angle_gamma   90.00
#
_symmetry.space_group_name_H-M   'P 1'
#
loop_
_entity.id
_entity.type
_entity.pdbx_description
1 polymer ?
#
loop_
_entity_poly.entity_id
_entity_poly.type
_entity_poly.pdbx_seq_one_letter_code
_entity_poly.pdbx_strand_id
1 'polypeptide(L)' 'MIEMTKEFNYYCEDCEHYFIGTKNDIQCASCDSFKIKLRESEEE' A
#
# COMPACT_ATOMS: atom_id res chain seq x y z
N MET A 1 -18.43 -3.47 16.57
CA MET A 1 -17.33 -4.25 15.99
C MET A 1 -16.34 -3.21 15.52
N ILE A 2 -15.18 -3.09 16.15
CA ILE A 2 -14.18 -2.10 15.73
C ILE A 2 -13.51 -2.71 14.51
N GLU A 3 -13.83 -2.20 13.32
CA GLU A 3 -13.09 -2.54 12.11
C GLU A 3 -11.65 -2.08 12.34
N MET A 4 -10.78 -3.01 12.68
CA MET A 4 -9.33 -2.79 12.62
C MET A 4 -9.01 -2.56 11.15
N THR A 5 -8.89 -1.30 10.75
CA THR A 5 -8.33 -0.94 9.44
C THR A 5 -6.90 -1.43 9.43
N LYS A 6 -6.68 -2.64 8.90
CA LYS A 6 -5.36 -3.21 8.74
C LYS A 6 -4.61 -2.32 7.75
N GLU A 7 -3.58 -1.65 8.27
CA GLU A 7 -2.64 -0.91 7.46
C GLU A 7 -1.70 -1.90 6.76
N PHE A 8 -1.41 -1.62 5.50
CA PHE A 8 -0.53 -2.42 4.67
C PHE A 8 0.56 -1.53 4.07
N ASN A 9 1.76 -2.09 3.94
CA ASN A 9 2.85 -1.44 3.25
C ASN A 9 2.71 -1.66 1.75
N TYR A 10 2.76 -0.58 0.99
CA TYR A 10 2.72 -0.57 -0.47
C TYR A 10 4.02 0.00 -1.03
N TYR A 11 4.39 -0.50 -2.20
CA TYR A 11 5.52 -0.03 -2.98
C TYR A 11 5.06 0.29 -4.41
N CYS A 12 5.29 1.50 -4.89
CA CYS A 12 5.00 1.87 -6.28
C CYS A 12 6.20 1.56 -7.17
N GLU A 13 5.98 0.82 -8.27
CA GLU A 13 7.04 0.44 -9.20
C GLU A 13 7.44 1.56 -10.17
N ASP A 14 6.57 2.55 -10.44
CA ASP A 14 6.89 3.63 -11.38
C ASP A 14 7.71 4.76 -10.73
N CYS A 15 7.44 5.08 -9.47
CA CYS A 15 8.16 6.16 -8.76
C CYS A 15 9.02 5.66 -7.60
N GLU A 16 9.11 4.33 -7.43
CA GLU A 16 9.89 3.66 -6.38
C GLU A 16 9.54 4.14 -4.95
N HIS A 17 8.33 4.70 -4.78
CA HIS A 17 7.88 5.29 -3.52
C HIS A 17 7.21 4.25 -2.62
N TYR A 18 7.51 4.32 -1.33
CA TYR A 18 6.94 3.46 -0.29
C TYR A 18 5.91 4.24 0.52
N PHE A 19 4.73 3.65 0.72
CA PHE A 19 3.66 4.28 1.49
C PHE A 19 2.83 3.25 2.25
N ILE A 20 2.17 3.69 3.32
CA ILE A 20 1.26 2.87 4.11
C ILE A 20 -0.16 3.24 3.70
N GLY A 21 -0.97 2.23 3.40
CA GLY A 21 -2.35 2.40 2.98
C GLY A 21 -3.26 1.32 3.54
N THR A 22 -4.54 1.40 3.20
CA THR A 22 -5.52 0.36 3.49
C THR A 22 -5.64 -0.58 2.29
N LYS A 23 -6.33 -1.73 2.46
CA LYS A 23 -6.64 -2.64 1.33
C LYS A 23 -7.38 -1.95 0.16
N ASN A 24 -8.02 -0.81 0.41
CA ASN A 24 -8.74 -0.04 -0.61
C ASN A 24 -7.84 0.95 -1.36
N ASP A 25 -6.60 1.17 -0.91
CA ASP A 25 -5.61 1.98 -1.61
C ASP A 25 -5.07 1.19 -2.80
N ILE A 26 -5.62 1.50 -3.99
CA ILE A 26 -5.25 0.88 -5.27
C ILE A 26 -4.34 1.77 -6.13
N GLN A 27 -4.00 2.96 -5.64
CA GLN A 27 -3.30 4.00 -6.41
C GLN A 27 -2.21 4.68 -5.56
N CYS A 28 -1.05 4.94 -6.15
CA CYS A 28 0.03 5.68 -5.51
C CYS A 28 -0.30 7.19 -5.49
N ALA A 29 -0.36 7.79 -4.30
CA ALA A 29 -0.65 9.22 -4.14
C ALA A 29 0.44 10.17 -4.68
N SER A 30 1.65 9.68 -4.94
CA SER A 30 2.77 10.52 -5.39
C SER A 30 2.87 10.68 -6.91
N CYS A 31 2.43 9.68 -7.68
CA CYS A 31 2.55 9.66 -9.13
C CYS A 31 1.26 9.26 -9.84
N ASP A 32 0.17 9.10 -9.09
CA ASP A 32 -1.12 8.62 -9.57
C ASP A 32 -1.06 7.25 -10.27
N SER A 33 0.02 6.50 -10.12
CA SER A 33 0.19 5.19 -10.76
C SER A 33 -0.59 4.09 -10.03
N PHE A 34 -1.13 3.17 -10.81
CA PHE A 34 -1.77 1.93 -10.34
C PHE A 34 -0.78 0.76 -10.21
N LYS A 35 0.49 0.93 -10.62
CA LYS A 35 1.52 -0.10 -10.44
C LYS A 35 2.06 -0.08 -9.01
N ILE A 36 1.23 -0.53 -8.08
CA ILE A 36 1.59 -0.67 -6.67
C ILE A 36 1.62 -2.15 -6.29
N LYS A 37 2.62 -2.53 -5.51
CA LYS A 37 2.79 -3.88 -4.96
C LYS A 37 2.59 -3.82 -3.46
N LEU A 38 1.75 -4.71 -2.95
CA LEU A 38 1.61 -4.96 -1.54
C LEU A 38 2.90 -5.63 -1.06
N ARG A 39 3.60 -4.99 -0.14
CA ARG A 39 4.68 -5.60 0.61
C ARG A 39 4.07 -6.09 1.90
N GLU A 40 3.53 -7.30 1.87
CA GLU A 40 3.10 -7.95 3.11
C GLU A 40 4.35 -8.05 3.98
N SER A 41 4.33 -7.35 5.12
CA SER A 41 5.27 -7.65 6.18
C SER A 41 4.94 -9.08 6.59
N GLU A 42 5.74 -10.04 6.15
CA GLU A 42 5.78 -11.37 6.73
C GLU A 42 6.09 -11.18 8.22
N GLU A 43 5.03 -11.09 9.04
CA GLU A 43 5.11 -11.39 10.46
C GLU A 43 5.27 -12.91 10.55
N GLU A 44 6.53 -13.37 10.56
CA GLU A 44 6.93 -14.67 11.10
C GLU A 44 7.08 -14.60 12.62
#